data_AF-A0A2V6WX32-F1
#
_entry.id   AF-A0A2V6WX32-F1
#
_cell.length_a   1.000
_cell.length_b   1.000
_cell.length_c   1.000
_cell.angle_alpha   90.00
_cell.angle_beta   90.00
_cell.angle_gamma   90.00
#
_symmetry.space_group_name_H-M   'P 1'
#
loop_
_entity.id
_entity.type
_entity.pdbx_description
1 polymer ?
#
loop_
_entity_poly.entity_id
_entity_poly.type
_entity_poly.pdbx_seq_one_letter_code
_entity_poly.pdbx_strand_id
1 'polypeptide(L)'
;MTFARSTPIRWFGALTLVAGCAAGARDAPDYSGIPAWSSRAIPEAQGSFKALGDGKREALRYKGWTTRDFSEFRTYAYADPRPEPPVRRVAMPNGVAGDVKKGRTLFLARAKAPCTGCHLIPGDDVWPAGSVGPDLSTIADRKLPDAYLYQQIYDARVVFPNTSMPPWGVLGVFTPEEIVHLVAFLQSLKGPLPPEKDPDRNPVTRAKPVGFGDNLDPTNNPALLMAEAAQAGWTAKGSTGKACADCHEGGPQKSMTGVATRFPKFVAAYRRVMSIEDFLAVHAPEKTGTQMPAQSTTNLAMTMLVKMASNGMPVRIDTSSQETRAALARGKASFYRRVGERNHACADCHTPEKGAGKFLGGRLLGDATAGLTKHFPLWRTDRTEVWDMRKRMQWCMTPLGMNMLAADAIEYAELELYLTTFDVGKPMSVPGIRH
;
A
#
# COMPACT_ATOMS: atom_id res chain seq x y z
N MET A 1 -63.61 51.72 23.13
CA MET A 1 -62.59 51.88 24.19
C MET A 1 -62.31 50.52 24.77
N THR A 2 -61.14 49.93 24.53
CA THR A 2 -60.32 49.27 25.57
C THR A 2 -59.07 48.67 24.93
N PHE A 3 -57.97 48.93 25.62
CA PHE A 3 -56.59 48.70 25.24
C PHE A 3 -56.20 47.22 25.21
N ALA A 4 -55.25 46.94 24.32
CA ALA A 4 -54.44 45.72 24.28
C ALA A 4 -53.70 45.50 25.62
N ARG A 5 -53.64 44.23 26.07
CA ARG A 5 -52.68 43.76 27.06
C ARG A 5 -51.88 42.61 26.46
N SER A 6 -50.61 42.89 26.20
CA SER A 6 -49.55 41.94 25.87
C SER A 6 -49.02 41.27 27.14
N THR A 7 -49.00 39.93 27.15
CA THR A 7 -48.37 39.10 28.19
C THR A 7 -46.89 38.85 27.86
N PRO A 8 -45.97 38.80 28.85
CA PRO A 8 -44.54 38.76 28.60
C PRO A 8 -44.03 37.34 28.32
N ILE A 9 -43.13 37.24 27.34
CA ILE A 9 -42.37 36.04 26.98
C ILE A 9 -41.34 35.74 28.08
N ARG A 10 -41.48 34.60 28.76
CA ARG A 10 -40.43 34.03 29.62
C ARG A 10 -39.49 33.19 28.75
N TRP A 11 -38.25 33.64 28.63
CA TRP A 11 -37.14 32.88 28.08
C TRP A 11 -36.72 31.79 29.06
N PHE A 12 -36.97 30.53 28.73
CA PHE A 12 -36.25 29.40 29.33
C PHE A 12 -35.14 29.00 28.37
N GLY A 13 -33.90 29.25 28.79
CA GLY A 13 -32.70 28.84 28.06
C GLY A 13 -32.60 27.33 27.99
N ALA A 14 -32.59 26.80 26.77
CA ALA A 14 -32.21 25.42 26.51
C ALA A 14 -30.68 25.32 26.63
N LEU A 15 -30.22 24.71 27.73
CA LEU A 15 -28.84 24.29 27.91
C LEU A 15 -28.63 23.01 27.08
N THR A 16 -28.25 23.15 25.81
CA THR A 16 -27.78 22.03 24.99
C THR A 16 -26.38 21.62 25.47
N LEU A 17 -26.34 20.65 26.38
CA LEU A 17 -25.12 19.98 26.80
C LEU A 17 -24.51 19.23 25.60
N VAL A 18 -23.33 19.70 25.22
CA VAL A 18 -22.42 19.13 24.23
C VAL A 18 -22.03 17.73 24.67
N ALA A 19 -22.66 16.71 24.08
CA ALA A 19 -22.16 15.34 24.10
C ALA A 19 -21.32 15.08 22.84
N GLY A 20 -20.20 15.80 22.73
CA GLY A 20 -19.14 15.49 21.79
C GLY A 20 -17.98 14.89 22.56
N CYS A 21 -17.76 13.58 22.43
CA CYS A 21 -16.50 12.83 22.64
C CYS A 21 -16.81 11.37 23.03
N ALA A 22 -17.10 10.50 22.05
CA ALA A 22 -16.83 9.05 22.09
C ALA A 22 -17.29 8.36 20.79
N ALA A 23 -16.79 8.80 19.63
CA ALA A 23 -16.97 8.07 18.37
C ALA A 23 -15.71 7.28 17.96
N GLY A 24 -14.78 7.04 18.90
CA GLY A 24 -13.46 6.46 18.60
C GLY A 24 -13.34 4.94 18.73
N ALA A 25 -14.37 4.23 19.19
CA ALA A 25 -14.27 2.81 19.54
C ALA A 25 -15.29 1.87 18.88
N ARG A 26 -16.23 2.37 18.07
CA ARG A 26 -17.31 1.54 17.48
C ARG A 26 -16.97 0.90 16.12
N ASP A 27 -15.82 1.21 15.53
CA ASP A 27 -15.49 0.81 14.15
C ASP A 27 -14.21 -0.04 14.01
N ALA A 28 -13.62 -0.52 15.11
CA ALA A 28 -12.49 -1.45 15.01
C ALA A 28 -13.00 -2.79 14.44
N PRO A 29 -12.44 -3.28 13.32
CA PRO A 29 -12.90 -4.53 12.74
C PRO A 29 -12.73 -5.69 13.73
N ASP A 30 -13.70 -6.60 13.75
CA ASP A 30 -13.59 -7.83 14.52
C ASP A 30 -12.60 -8.79 13.84
N TYR A 31 -11.55 -9.14 14.57
CA TYR A 31 -10.54 -10.12 14.18
C TYR A 31 -10.76 -11.49 14.82
N SER A 32 -11.81 -11.63 15.65
CA SER A 32 -12.20 -12.90 16.25
C SER A 32 -12.69 -13.89 15.19
N GLY A 33 -12.50 -15.18 15.44
CA GLY A 33 -12.99 -16.23 14.54
C GLY A 33 -12.22 -16.41 13.23
N ILE A 34 -11.09 -15.72 13.03
CA ILE A 34 -10.19 -15.95 11.89
C ILE A 34 -9.51 -17.31 12.07
N PRO A 35 -9.60 -18.23 11.09
CA PRO A 35 -9.00 -19.55 11.21
C PRO A 35 -7.46 -19.45 11.17
N ALA A 36 -6.80 -20.31 11.95
CA ALA A 36 -5.36 -20.52 11.80
C ALA A 36 -5.04 -21.05 10.39
N TRP A 37 -3.91 -20.63 9.83
CA TRP A 37 -3.50 -21.03 8.49
C TRP A 37 -2.00 -21.30 8.43
N SER A 38 -1.65 -22.51 8.03
CA SER A 38 -0.27 -22.85 7.66
C SER A 38 -0.02 -22.42 6.22
N SER A 39 0.91 -21.50 6.02
CA SER A 39 1.22 -20.97 4.69
C SER A 39 1.61 -22.08 3.72
N ARG A 40 1.09 -21.99 2.50
CA ARG A 40 1.43 -22.80 1.33
C ARG A 40 2.16 -21.97 0.27
N ALA A 41 2.70 -20.82 0.65
CA ALA A 41 3.53 -20.00 -0.23
C ALA A 41 4.94 -20.61 -0.38
N ILE A 42 5.63 -20.26 -1.46
CA ILE A 42 7.06 -20.56 -1.61
C ILE A 42 7.87 -19.99 -0.42
N PRO A 43 9.04 -20.56 -0.05
CA PRO A 43 9.78 -20.13 1.15
C PRO A 43 10.06 -18.62 1.22
N GLU A 44 10.42 -18.00 0.10
CA GLU A 44 10.72 -16.57 -0.02
C GLU A 44 9.52 -15.66 0.23
N ALA A 45 8.31 -16.23 0.14
CA ALA A 45 7.04 -15.55 0.23
C ALA A 45 6.34 -15.74 1.58
N GLN A 46 6.93 -16.49 2.52
CA GLN A 46 6.33 -16.84 3.80
C GLN A 46 6.51 -15.75 4.88
N GLY A 47 7.36 -14.74 4.65
CA GLY A 47 7.70 -13.74 5.66
C GLY A 47 8.50 -14.33 6.84
N SER A 48 9.22 -15.42 6.59
CA SER A 48 10.00 -16.14 7.60
C SER A 48 11.37 -15.50 7.83
N PHE A 49 12.08 -15.98 8.87
CA PHE A 49 13.41 -15.50 9.24
C PHE A 49 14.40 -16.63 9.37
N LYS A 50 15.66 -16.34 9.07
CA LYS A 50 16.81 -17.20 9.38
C LYS A 50 17.55 -16.64 10.58
N ALA A 51 17.81 -17.47 11.58
CA ALA A 51 18.67 -17.11 12.70
C ALA A 51 20.14 -17.06 12.24
N LEU A 52 20.88 -16.04 12.69
CA LEU A 52 22.30 -15.86 12.38
C LEU A 52 23.24 -16.15 13.56
N GLY A 53 22.70 -16.37 14.77
CA GLY A 53 23.46 -16.38 16.02
C GLY A 53 23.35 -15.04 16.77
N ASP A 54 23.71 -15.02 18.06
CA ASP A 54 23.71 -13.82 18.91
C ASP A 54 22.38 -13.04 18.96
N GLY A 55 21.26 -13.76 18.83
CA GLY A 55 19.92 -13.15 18.78
C GLY A 55 19.61 -12.38 17.49
N LYS A 56 20.54 -12.35 16.52
CA LYS A 56 20.34 -11.73 15.21
C LYS A 56 19.60 -12.67 14.28
N ARG A 57 18.77 -12.08 13.42
CA ARG A 57 18.05 -12.79 12.37
C ARG A 57 17.95 -11.94 11.11
N GLU A 58 17.81 -12.62 9.99
CA GLU A 58 17.57 -12.02 8.69
C GLU A 58 16.24 -12.50 8.14
N ALA A 59 15.51 -11.60 7.49
CA ALA A 59 14.28 -11.97 6.82
C ALA A 59 14.60 -12.79 5.55
N LEU A 60 13.93 -13.92 5.38
CA LEU A 60 13.97 -14.74 4.17
C LEU A 60 12.97 -14.15 3.16
N ARG A 61 13.50 -13.67 2.03
CA ARG A 61 12.79 -12.86 1.04
C ARG A 61 13.32 -13.18 -0.36
N TYR A 62 12.66 -12.67 -1.39
CA TYR A 62 13.13 -12.80 -2.77
C TYR A 62 14.53 -12.21 -2.96
N LYS A 63 15.26 -12.79 -3.92
CA LYS A 63 16.60 -12.33 -4.30
C LYS A 63 16.60 -10.82 -4.60
N GLY A 64 17.57 -10.11 -4.00
CA GLY A 64 17.75 -8.67 -4.19
C GLY A 64 16.83 -7.77 -3.36
N TRP A 65 15.99 -8.34 -2.51
CA TRP A 65 15.21 -7.58 -1.54
C TRP A 65 16.01 -7.41 -0.25
N THR A 66 15.78 -6.32 0.49
CA THR A 66 16.45 -6.11 1.79
C THR A 66 16.14 -7.23 2.76
N THR A 67 17.15 -7.77 3.44
CA THR A 67 17.03 -8.82 4.47
C THR A 67 16.90 -8.26 5.90
N ARG A 68 16.89 -6.93 6.06
CA ARG A 68 16.76 -6.26 7.37
C ARG A 68 15.51 -6.74 8.09
N ASP A 69 15.67 -7.03 9.37
CA ASP A 69 14.58 -7.30 10.29
C ASP A 69 13.95 -5.99 10.79
N PHE A 70 12.64 -5.85 10.59
CA PHE A 70 11.83 -4.71 11.03
C PHE A 70 10.88 -5.07 12.18
N SER A 71 11.23 -6.04 13.02
CA SER A 71 10.32 -6.58 14.03
C SER A 71 10.04 -5.67 15.22
N GLU A 72 10.84 -4.61 15.36
CA GLU A 72 10.54 -3.51 16.28
C GLU A 72 9.32 -2.71 15.83
N PHE A 73 8.98 -2.73 14.53
CA PHE A 73 7.91 -1.94 13.95
C PHE A 73 6.61 -2.73 13.80
N ARG A 74 5.51 -1.97 13.77
CA ARG A 74 4.16 -2.48 13.56
C ARG A 74 3.99 -2.99 12.12
N THR A 75 3.24 -4.07 11.98
CA THR A 75 2.89 -4.73 10.71
C THR A 75 1.38 -4.69 10.44
N TYR A 76 0.97 -5.26 9.31
CA TYR A 76 -0.43 -5.48 8.99
C TYR A 76 -1.04 -6.71 9.68
N ALA A 77 -0.24 -7.57 10.32
CA ALA A 77 -0.76 -8.75 10.99
C ALA A 77 -1.86 -8.35 11.99
N TYR A 78 -3.00 -9.02 11.94
CA TYR A 78 -4.14 -8.67 12.80
C TYR A 78 -3.82 -8.90 14.28
N ALA A 79 -2.97 -9.87 14.57
CA ALA A 79 -2.48 -10.16 15.92
C ALA A 79 -1.35 -9.22 16.39
N ASP A 80 -0.86 -8.29 15.58
CA ASP A 80 0.21 -7.38 15.99
C ASP A 80 -0.32 -6.33 16.97
N PRO A 81 0.09 -6.39 18.26
CA PRO A 81 -0.48 -5.55 19.31
C PRO A 81 0.18 -4.17 19.37
N ARG A 82 1.24 -3.92 18.59
CA ARG A 82 2.01 -2.67 18.70
C ARG A 82 1.11 -1.48 18.34
N PRO A 83 1.03 -0.46 19.21
CA PRO A 83 0.22 0.72 18.94
C PRO A 83 0.88 1.58 17.84
N GLU A 84 0.10 2.49 17.27
CA GLU A 84 0.68 3.56 16.47
C GLU A 84 1.55 4.47 17.37
N PRO A 85 2.69 5.00 16.88
CA PRO A 85 3.48 5.98 17.63
C PRO A 85 2.61 7.16 18.08
N PRO A 86 2.65 7.56 19.37
CA PRO A 86 1.78 8.60 19.90
C PRO A 86 2.08 9.95 19.23
N VAL A 87 1.07 10.81 19.14
CA VAL A 87 1.25 12.19 18.69
C VAL A 87 1.97 12.98 19.78
N ARG A 88 3.06 13.68 19.43
CA ARG A 88 3.87 14.44 20.40
C ARG A 88 4.00 15.92 20.03
N ARG A 89 3.49 16.77 20.92
CA ARG A 89 3.81 18.20 20.93
C ARG A 89 5.11 18.42 21.70
N VAL A 90 6.04 19.16 21.12
CA VAL A 90 7.36 19.42 21.68
C VAL A 90 7.75 20.88 21.53
N ALA A 91 8.64 21.34 22.42
CA ALA A 91 9.31 22.62 22.27
C ALA A 91 10.64 22.44 21.51
N MET A 92 10.99 23.42 20.68
CA MET A 92 12.31 23.46 20.08
C MET A 92 13.38 23.65 21.19
N PRO A 93 14.49 22.90 21.18
CA PRO A 93 15.56 23.08 22.16
C PRO A 93 16.13 24.50 22.16
N ASN A 94 16.31 25.06 23.36
CA ASN A 94 17.02 26.32 23.53
C ASN A 94 18.54 26.09 23.47
N GLY A 95 19.29 27.08 22.98
CA GLY A 95 20.76 27.05 23.01
C GLY A 95 21.44 26.21 21.92
N VAL A 96 20.68 25.63 20.99
CA VAL A 96 21.23 24.95 19.80
C VAL A 96 21.19 25.91 18.62
N ALA A 97 22.36 26.28 18.10
CA ALA A 97 22.46 27.08 16.88
C ALA A 97 22.28 26.19 15.63
N GLY A 98 21.35 26.56 14.76
CA GLY A 98 21.14 25.83 13.51
C GLY A 98 22.26 26.04 12.49
N ASP A 99 22.62 24.98 11.77
CA ASP A 99 23.64 24.99 10.72
C ASP A 99 23.00 24.63 9.37
N VAL A 100 22.98 25.59 8.45
CA VAL A 100 22.37 25.47 7.12
C VAL A 100 23.01 24.35 6.30
N LYS A 101 24.33 24.18 6.37
CA LYS A 101 25.05 23.16 5.59
C LYS A 101 24.71 21.77 6.10
N LYS A 102 24.75 21.56 7.42
CA LYS A 102 24.32 20.30 8.03
C LYS A 102 22.85 20.00 7.73
N GLY A 103 21.99 21.02 7.80
CA GLY A 103 20.58 20.90 7.46
C GLY A 103 20.35 20.46 6.02
N ARG A 104 21.07 21.05 5.05
CA ARG A 104 21.01 20.61 3.66
C ARG A 104 21.48 19.15 3.51
N THR A 105 22.61 18.79 4.11
CA THR A 105 23.12 17.41 4.06
C THR A 105 22.10 16.41 4.60
N LEU A 106 21.46 16.71 5.74
CA LEU A 106 20.40 15.88 6.30
C LEU A 106 19.18 15.79 5.38
N PHE A 107 18.76 16.90 4.77
CA PHE A 107 17.63 16.94 3.86
C PHE A 107 17.86 16.09 2.59
N LEU A 108 19.12 16.03 2.12
CA LEU A 108 19.53 15.24 0.96
C LEU A 108 19.85 13.77 1.30
N ALA A 109 19.97 13.42 2.58
CA ALA A 109 20.38 12.09 3.04
C ALA A 109 19.27 11.02 2.87
N ARG A 110 19.06 10.57 1.62
CA ARG A 110 18.02 9.59 1.25
C ARG A 110 17.99 8.31 2.08
N ALA A 111 19.15 7.85 2.54
CA ALA A 111 19.28 6.66 3.37
C ALA A 111 18.73 6.88 4.80
N LYS A 112 18.73 8.13 5.28
CA LYS A 112 18.21 8.51 6.59
C LYS A 112 16.75 8.92 6.51
N ALA A 113 16.43 9.93 5.69
CA ALA A 113 15.06 10.32 5.39
C ALA A 113 14.96 10.83 3.94
N PRO A 114 14.03 10.32 3.12
CA PRO A 114 13.91 10.71 1.71
C PRO A 114 13.13 12.03 1.55
N CYS A 115 13.54 13.13 2.19
CA CYS A 115 12.83 14.42 2.14
C CYS A 115 12.63 14.91 0.69
N THR A 116 13.67 14.84 -0.14
CA THR A 116 13.61 15.17 -1.58
C THR A 116 12.73 14.22 -2.40
N GLY A 117 12.44 13.04 -1.86
CA GLY A 117 11.46 12.13 -2.44
C GLY A 117 10.04 12.70 -2.39
N CYS A 118 9.73 13.55 -1.41
CA CYS A 118 8.41 14.17 -1.28
C CYS A 118 8.40 15.65 -1.64
N HIS A 119 9.48 16.37 -1.33
CA HIS A 119 9.56 17.82 -1.38
C HIS A 119 10.56 18.29 -2.43
N LEU A 120 10.16 19.31 -3.20
CA LEU A 120 11.07 20.06 -4.06
C LEU A 120 11.81 21.13 -3.23
N ILE A 121 13.09 21.31 -3.51
CA ILE A 121 13.97 22.39 -3.02
C ILE A 121 14.91 22.83 -4.16
N PRO A 122 15.59 23.99 -4.08
CA PRO A 122 16.52 24.42 -5.11
C PRO A 122 17.81 23.59 -5.12
N GLY A 123 18.34 23.37 -6.33
CA GLY A 123 19.65 22.78 -6.58
C GLY A 123 19.65 21.67 -7.63
N ASP A 124 20.75 21.55 -8.37
CA ASP A 124 20.93 20.53 -9.40
C ASP A 124 21.15 19.11 -8.86
N ASP A 125 21.56 19.04 -7.60
CA ASP A 125 21.68 17.81 -6.78
C ASP A 125 20.32 17.26 -6.31
N VAL A 126 19.22 17.97 -6.56
CA VAL A 126 17.86 17.61 -6.14
C VAL A 126 17.16 16.79 -7.23
N TRP A 127 17.76 15.65 -7.62
CA TRP A 127 17.26 14.80 -8.70
C TRP A 127 17.29 13.30 -8.39
N PRO A 128 16.18 12.54 -8.56
CA PRO A 128 14.85 13.02 -8.91
C PRO A 128 14.10 13.56 -7.68
N ALA A 129 13.58 14.78 -7.78
CA ALA A 129 12.67 15.36 -6.80
C ALA A 129 11.24 14.81 -6.96
N GLY A 130 10.47 14.80 -5.87
CA GLY A 130 9.04 14.49 -5.88
C GLY A 130 8.12 15.68 -5.56
N SER A 131 6.83 15.44 -5.69
CA SER A 131 5.74 16.42 -5.54
C SER A 131 4.63 15.96 -4.59
N VAL A 132 4.85 14.89 -3.80
CA VAL A 132 3.88 14.40 -2.80
C VAL A 132 3.67 15.44 -1.70
N GLY A 133 4.77 15.99 -1.17
CA GLY A 133 4.78 17.07 -0.21
C GLY A 133 4.74 18.44 -0.91
N PRO A 134 4.48 19.52 -0.17
CA PRO A 134 4.56 20.87 -0.70
C PRO A 134 5.98 21.19 -1.21
N ASP A 135 6.05 22.05 -2.21
CA ASP A 135 7.28 22.72 -2.63
C ASP A 135 7.80 23.59 -1.48
N LEU A 136 9.05 23.36 -1.09
CA LEU A 136 9.73 24.05 0.01
C LEU A 136 10.73 25.09 -0.51
N SER A 137 10.81 25.30 -1.82
CA SER A 137 11.93 26.02 -2.42
C SER A 137 12.04 27.49 -2.03
N THR A 138 10.95 28.07 -1.56
CA THR A 138 10.87 29.45 -1.04
C THR A 138 10.20 29.51 0.34
N ILE A 139 10.28 28.43 1.13
CA ILE A 139 9.50 28.33 2.38
C ILE A 139 9.81 29.44 3.39
N ALA A 140 11.03 29.98 3.40
CA ALA A 140 11.41 31.06 4.30
C ALA A 140 10.63 32.37 4.03
N ASP A 141 10.15 32.58 2.81
CA ASP A 141 9.36 33.76 2.45
C ASP A 141 8.00 33.77 3.18
N ARG A 142 7.54 32.60 3.67
CA ARG A 142 6.33 32.48 4.50
C ARG A 142 6.51 33.02 5.93
N LYS A 143 7.74 33.34 6.35
CA LYS A 143 8.06 33.88 7.68
C LYS A 143 7.48 33.04 8.84
N LEU A 144 7.47 31.73 8.68
CA LEU A 144 7.00 30.80 9.70
C LEU A 144 7.98 30.79 10.88
N PRO A 145 7.51 30.74 12.14
CA PRO A 145 8.40 30.63 13.30
C PRO A 145 9.22 29.33 13.28
N ASP A 146 10.46 29.38 13.75
CA ASP A 146 11.34 28.20 13.84
C ASP A 146 10.70 27.07 14.66
N ALA A 147 10.06 27.42 15.78
CA ALA A 147 9.34 26.47 16.62
C ALA A 147 8.20 25.76 15.88
N TYR A 148 7.54 26.45 14.93
CA TYR A 148 6.52 25.83 14.09
C TYR A 148 7.16 24.83 13.12
N LEU A 149 8.20 25.23 12.38
CA LEU A 149 8.90 24.33 11.45
C LEU A 149 9.52 23.12 12.18
N TYR A 150 10.06 23.34 13.37
CA TYR A 150 10.56 22.29 14.26
C TYR A 150 9.45 21.28 14.59
N GLN A 151 8.29 21.76 15.05
CA GLN A 151 7.15 20.90 15.36
C GLN A 151 6.67 20.14 14.12
N GLN A 152 6.68 20.76 12.93
CA GLN A 152 6.29 20.08 11.68
C GLN A 152 7.22 18.91 11.34
N ILE A 153 8.53 19.07 11.52
CA ILE A 153 9.50 18.00 11.26
C ILE A 153 9.44 16.93 12.35
N TYR A 154 9.30 17.35 13.61
CA TYR A 154 9.24 16.43 14.75
C TYR A 154 7.98 15.56 14.72
N ASP A 155 6.81 16.20 14.61
CA ASP A 155 5.50 15.57 14.47
C ASP A 155 4.46 16.53 13.90
N ALA A 156 4.28 16.51 12.58
CA ALA A 156 3.27 17.30 11.89
C ALA A 156 1.82 16.94 12.27
N ARG A 157 1.56 15.78 12.90
CA ARG A 157 0.19 15.35 13.27
C ARG A 157 -0.43 16.24 14.34
N VAL A 158 0.39 16.98 15.09
CA VAL A 158 -0.04 17.98 16.07
C VAL A 158 -0.87 19.10 15.42
N VAL A 159 -0.56 19.45 14.17
CA VAL A 159 -1.25 20.49 13.40
C VAL A 159 -2.15 19.87 12.33
N PHE A 160 -1.68 18.79 11.70
CA PHE A 160 -2.36 18.10 10.61
C PHE A 160 -2.54 16.61 10.94
N PRO A 161 -3.59 16.22 11.69
CA PRO A 161 -3.77 14.84 12.16
C PRO A 161 -3.71 13.77 11.05
N ASN A 162 -4.13 14.14 9.83
CA ASN A 162 -4.17 13.24 8.67
C ASN A 162 -2.97 13.44 7.71
N THR A 163 -1.86 14.02 8.14
CA THR A 163 -0.68 14.27 7.28
C THR A 163 0.01 12.97 6.83
N SER A 164 0.46 12.91 5.58
CA SER A 164 1.33 11.81 5.11
C SER A 164 2.77 11.97 5.60
N MET A 165 3.18 13.13 6.14
CA MET A 165 4.56 13.33 6.59
C MET A 165 4.85 12.43 7.81
N PRO A 166 5.90 11.58 7.76
CA PRO A 166 6.30 10.78 8.91
C PRO A 166 6.68 11.66 10.10
N PRO A 167 6.33 11.28 11.35
CA PRO A 167 6.70 12.03 12.55
C PRO A 167 8.15 11.72 12.92
N TRP A 168 9.10 12.31 12.18
CA TRP A 168 10.52 11.91 12.19
C TRP A 168 11.18 11.99 13.57
N GLY A 169 10.79 12.96 14.40
CA GLY A 169 11.29 13.08 15.78
C GLY A 169 10.70 12.01 16.70
N VAL A 170 9.42 11.67 16.55
CA VAL A 170 8.76 10.59 17.32
C VAL A 170 9.34 9.23 16.96
N LEU A 171 9.66 9.02 15.69
CA LEU A 171 10.27 7.79 15.19
C LEU A 171 11.77 7.68 15.52
N GLY A 172 12.37 8.74 16.08
CA GLY A 172 13.80 8.75 16.41
C GLY A 172 14.72 8.80 15.19
N VAL A 173 14.20 9.11 14.00
CA VAL A 173 15.00 9.20 12.77
C VAL A 173 15.93 10.41 12.82
N PHE A 174 15.47 11.54 13.37
CA PHE A 174 16.29 12.71 13.61
C PHE A 174 16.39 13.00 15.11
N THR A 175 17.58 13.37 15.57
CA THR A 175 17.75 13.92 16.91
C THR A 175 17.15 15.33 17.00
N PRO A 176 16.84 15.83 18.21
CA PRO A 176 16.39 17.21 18.39
C PRO A 176 17.32 18.25 17.74
N GLU A 177 18.64 18.08 17.82
CA GLU A 177 19.62 18.99 17.23
C GLU A 177 19.64 18.93 15.69
N GLU A 178 19.52 17.72 15.12
CA GLU A 178 19.44 17.57 13.67
C GLU A 178 18.21 18.26 13.08
N ILE A 179 17.08 18.25 13.79
CA ILE A 179 15.89 18.97 13.37
C ILE A 179 16.13 20.49 13.41
N VAL A 180 16.88 21.02 14.38
CA VAL A 180 17.25 22.45 14.40
C VAL A 180 18.10 22.82 13.17
N HIS A 181 19.03 21.96 12.75
CA HIS A 181 19.78 22.17 11.51
C HIS A 181 18.88 22.15 10.27
N LEU A 182 17.93 21.21 10.20
CA LEU A 182 16.93 21.17 9.12
C LEU A 182 16.10 22.46 9.07
N VAL A 183 15.65 22.97 10.23
CA VAL A 183 14.92 24.24 10.32
C VAL A 183 15.76 25.40 9.79
N ALA A 184 17.03 25.51 10.21
CA ALA A 184 17.93 26.55 9.70
C ALA A 184 18.12 26.48 8.18
N PHE A 185 18.24 25.27 7.62
CA PHE A 185 18.26 25.09 6.17
C PHE A 185 16.96 25.57 5.51
N LEU A 186 15.79 25.17 6.01
CA LEU A 186 14.51 25.63 5.47
C LEU A 186 14.36 27.16 5.53
N GLN A 187 14.81 27.80 6.62
CA GLN A 187 14.80 29.26 6.76
C GLN A 187 15.78 29.99 5.83
N SER A 188 16.71 29.27 5.20
CA SER A 188 17.59 29.82 4.18
C SER A 188 16.97 29.84 2.77
N LEU A 189 15.87 29.09 2.55
CA LEU A 189 15.25 28.92 1.24
C LEU A 189 14.31 30.09 0.91
N LYS A 190 14.84 31.10 0.20
CA LYS A 190 14.14 32.33 -0.19
C LYS A 190 14.09 32.49 -1.72
N GLY A 191 13.07 33.18 -2.21
CA GLY A 191 12.97 33.59 -3.60
C GLY A 191 13.68 34.92 -3.92
N PRO A 192 13.69 35.34 -5.20
CA PRO A 192 13.22 34.58 -6.36
C PRO A 192 14.19 33.46 -6.74
N LEU A 193 13.66 32.34 -7.26
CA LEU A 193 14.48 31.23 -7.77
C LEU A 193 14.68 31.38 -9.28
N PRO A 194 15.85 31.00 -9.82
CA PRO A 194 15.99 30.82 -11.25
C PRO A 194 14.94 29.82 -11.77
N PRO A 195 14.28 30.09 -12.91
CA PRO A 195 13.36 29.13 -13.50
C PRO A 195 14.06 27.80 -13.82
N GLU A 196 13.43 26.68 -13.43
CA GLU A 196 13.86 25.36 -13.89
C GLU A 196 13.59 25.24 -15.40
N LYS A 197 14.66 25.00 -16.16
CA LYS A 197 14.61 24.98 -17.63
C LYS A 197 14.31 23.58 -18.17
N ASP A 198 14.63 22.55 -17.40
CA ASP A 198 14.35 21.17 -17.76
C ASP A 198 12.99 20.74 -17.19
N PRO A 199 11.96 20.53 -18.05
CA PRO A 199 10.64 20.13 -17.58
C PRO A 199 10.66 18.77 -16.89
N ASP A 200 11.63 17.90 -17.17
CA ASP A 200 11.75 16.62 -16.49
C ASP A 200 12.26 16.79 -15.07
N ARG A 201 13.06 17.81 -14.78
CA ARG A 201 13.59 18.09 -13.44
C ARG A 201 12.51 18.49 -12.44
N ASN A 202 11.50 19.22 -12.88
CA ASN A 202 10.39 19.63 -12.03
C ASN A 202 9.30 18.54 -11.98
N PRO A 203 9.01 17.93 -10.81
CA PRO A 203 8.02 16.86 -10.68
C PRO A 203 6.57 17.28 -10.93
N VAL A 204 6.29 18.58 -11.12
CA VAL A 204 4.98 19.10 -11.54
C VAL A 204 4.83 19.08 -13.06
N THR A 205 5.91 19.37 -13.80
CA THR A 205 5.92 19.43 -15.27
C THR A 205 6.41 18.13 -15.92
N ARG A 206 7.13 17.27 -15.18
CA ARG A 206 7.68 16.01 -15.68
C ARG A 206 6.61 15.16 -16.34
N ALA A 207 6.93 14.63 -17.51
CA ALA A 207 6.02 13.76 -18.24
C ALA A 207 5.67 12.51 -17.43
N LYS A 208 4.38 12.17 -17.40
CA LYS A 208 3.90 10.93 -16.79
C LYS A 208 4.08 9.77 -17.79
N PRO A 209 4.58 8.60 -17.36
CA PRO A 209 4.72 7.45 -18.26
C PRO A 209 3.36 7.06 -18.88
N VAL A 210 3.34 6.85 -20.19
CA VAL A 210 2.13 6.50 -20.97
C VAL A 210 1.75 5.02 -20.87
N GLY A 211 2.53 4.20 -20.18
CA GLY A 211 2.33 2.75 -20.07
C GLY A 211 3.09 1.96 -21.13
N PHE A 212 2.66 0.72 -21.40
CA PHE A 212 3.34 -0.24 -22.30
C PHE A 212 2.44 -0.65 -23.49
N GLY A 213 1.50 0.21 -23.88
CA GLY A 213 0.52 -0.13 -24.91
C GLY A 213 -0.53 -1.15 -24.45
N ASP A 214 -1.03 -1.97 -25.38
CA ASP A 214 -1.97 -3.05 -25.08
C ASP A 214 -1.26 -4.17 -24.31
N ASN A 215 -1.74 -4.46 -23.11
CA ASN A 215 -1.19 -5.51 -22.25
C ASN A 215 -1.56 -6.92 -22.70
N LEU A 216 -2.51 -7.06 -23.63
CA LEU A 216 -2.94 -8.33 -24.22
C LEU A 216 -2.25 -8.61 -25.56
N ASP A 217 -1.35 -7.74 -26.00
CA ASP A 217 -0.48 -7.98 -27.16
C ASP A 217 0.76 -8.80 -26.72
N PRO A 218 0.99 -10.01 -27.27
CA PRO A 218 2.14 -10.84 -26.92
C PRO A 218 3.49 -10.23 -27.31
N THR A 219 3.52 -9.25 -28.21
CA THR A 219 4.74 -8.49 -28.54
C THR A 219 5.13 -7.50 -27.44
N ASN A 220 4.15 -7.02 -26.66
CA ASN A 220 4.36 -6.11 -25.54
C ASN A 220 4.51 -6.85 -24.20
N ASN A 221 3.77 -7.95 -24.00
CA ASN A 221 3.64 -8.62 -22.71
C ASN A 221 4.08 -10.10 -22.72
N PRO A 222 5.33 -10.40 -22.31
CA PRO A 222 5.84 -11.76 -22.24
C PRO A 222 5.05 -12.71 -21.33
N ALA A 223 4.27 -12.20 -20.37
CA ALA A 223 3.49 -13.04 -19.46
C ALA A 223 2.37 -13.82 -20.16
N LEU A 224 1.92 -13.38 -21.35
CA LEU A 224 0.94 -14.12 -22.14
C LEU A 224 1.47 -15.50 -22.54
N LEU A 225 2.73 -15.57 -22.99
CA LEU A 225 3.37 -16.83 -23.35
C LEU A 225 3.48 -17.78 -22.14
N MET A 226 3.71 -17.24 -20.95
CA MET A 226 3.73 -18.03 -19.72
C MET A 226 2.34 -18.59 -19.36
N ALA A 227 1.29 -17.80 -19.58
CA ALA A 227 -0.09 -18.23 -19.34
C ALA A 227 -0.54 -19.30 -20.37
N GLU A 228 -0.20 -19.12 -21.65
CA GLU A 228 -0.47 -20.09 -22.71
C GLU A 228 0.26 -21.42 -22.45
N ALA A 229 1.52 -21.37 -22.03
CA ALA A 229 2.28 -22.56 -21.66
C ALA A 229 1.65 -23.34 -20.48
N ALA A 230 0.88 -22.68 -19.61
CA ALA A 230 0.17 -23.33 -18.51
C ALA A 230 -0.95 -24.26 -18.97
N GLN A 231 -1.40 -24.17 -20.24
CA GLN A 231 -2.38 -25.08 -20.83
C GLN A 231 -1.93 -26.54 -20.76
N ALA A 232 -0.63 -26.81 -20.88
CA ALA A 232 -0.07 -28.15 -20.70
C ALA A 232 -0.29 -28.69 -19.26
N GLY A 233 -0.17 -27.81 -18.27
CA GLY A 233 -0.45 -28.14 -16.87
C GLY A 233 -1.93 -28.41 -16.59
N TRP A 234 -2.85 -27.86 -17.39
CA TRP A 234 -4.29 -28.09 -17.25
C TRP A 234 -4.70 -29.54 -17.55
N THR A 235 -4.01 -30.17 -18.52
CA THR A 235 -4.29 -31.54 -18.97
C THR A 235 -3.35 -32.58 -18.37
N ALA A 236 -2.22 -32.15 -17.78
CA ALA A 236 -1.28 -33.04 -17.13
C ALA A 236 -1.89 -33.73 -15.90
N LYS A 237 -1.77 -35.06 -15.86
CA LYS A 237 -2.19 -35.88 -14.72
C LYS A 237 -1.20 -35.66 -13.56
N GLY A 238 -1.73 -35.35 -12.38
CA GLY A 238 -0.94 -35.35 -11.14
C GLY A 238 -0.81 -36.75 -10.54
N SER A 239 -0.24 -36.83 -9.34
CA SER A 239 0.03 -38.12 -8.66
C SER A 239 -1.22 -38.94 -8.32
N THR A 240 -2.41 -38.33 -8.34
CA THR A 240 -3.70 -39.03 -8.17
C THR A 240 -4.25 -39.63 -9.48
N GLY A 241 -3.56 -39.45 -10.60
CA GLY A 241 -4.03 -39.88 -11.93
C GLY A 241 -5.14 -38.98 -12.50
N LYS A 242 -5.40 -37.82 -11.89
CA LYS A 242 -6.36 -36.80 -12.35
C LYS A 242 -5.66 -35.52 -12.82
N ALA A 243 -6.29 -34.84 -13.77
CA ALA A 243 -5.94 -33.50 -14.26
C ALA A 243 -7.11 -32.53 -14.07
N CYS A 244 -6.85 -31.22 -14.22
CA CYS A 244 -7.90 -30.20 -14.15
C CYS A 244 -9.00 -30.48 -15.20
N ALA A 245 -8.59 -30.88 -16.41
CA ALA A 245 -9.47 -31.22 -17.52
C ALA A 245 -10.46 -32.36 -17.24
N ASP A 246 -10.18 -33.25 -16.27
CA ASP A 246 -11.07 -34.36 -15.93
C ASP A 246 -12.31 -33.92 -15.15
N CYS A 247 -12.27 -32.73 -14.53
CA CYS A 247 -13.38 -32.18 -13.75
C CYS A 247 -13.92 -30.88 -14.36
N HIS A 248 -13.08 -30.16 -15.10
CA HIS A 248 -13.41 -28.90 -15.77
C HIS A 248 -13.41 -29.09 -17.29
N GLU A 249 -14.49 -29.70 -17.78
CA GLU A 249 -14.65 -30.10 -19.18
C GLU A 249 -14.62 -28.91 -20.16
N GLY A 250 -14.15 -29.18 -21.38
CA GLY A 250 -14.09 -28.18 -22.46
C GLY A 250 -12.95 -27.16 -22.34
N GLY A 251 -11.98 -27.42 -21.47
CA GLY A 251 -10.79 -26.60 -21.31
C GLY A 251 -11.01 -25.32 -20.49
N PRO A 252 -9.94 -24.58 -20.17
CA PRO A 252 -10.02 -23.41 -19.29
C PRO A 252 -10.91 -22.31 -19.87
N GLN A 253 -10.88 -22.07 -21.19
CA GLN A 253 -11.70 -21.03 -21.81
C GLN A 253 -13.20 -21.25 -21.58
N LYS A 254 -13.70 -22.48 -21.75
CA LYS A 254 -15.12 -22.79 -21.53
C LYS A 254 -15.46 -22.87 -20.04
N SER A 255 -14.67 -23.63 -19.28
CA SER A 255 -15.00 -23.96 -17.89
C SER A 255 -14.76 -22.80 -16.91
N MET A 256 -13.81 -21.90 -17.20
CA MET A 256 -13.43 -20.80 -16.31
C MET A 256 -14.01 -19.44 -16.72
N THR A 257 -14.84 -19.38 -17.78
CA THR A 257 -15.52 -18.14 -18.18
C THR A 257 -16.31 -17.56 -16.99
N GLY A 258 -16.04 -16.31 -16.66
CA GLY A 258 -16.71 -15.58 -15.58
C GLY A 258 -16.27 -15.97 -14.16
N VAL A 259 -15.48 -17.02 -13.97
CA VAL A 259 -15.03 -17.47 -12.63
C VAL A 259 -14.22 -16.37 -11.95
N ALA A 260 -13.23 -15.82 -12.67
CA ALA A 260 -12.32 -14.85 -12.09
C ALA A 260 -12.97 -13.51 -11.78
N THR A 261 -14.08 -13.17 -12.44
CA THR A 261 -14.81 -11.92 -12.16
C THR A 261 -15.31 -11.84 -10.73
N ARG A 262 -15.43 -12.98 -10.03
CA ARG A 262 -15.97 -13.13 -8.68
C ARG A 262 -14.91 -13.32 -7.59
N PHE A 263 -13.63 -13.22 -7.92
CA PHE A 263 -12.53 -13.34 -6.97
C PHE A 263 -11.87 -11.98 -6.69
N PRO A 264 -11.29 -11.76 -5.48
CA PRO A 264 -11.26 -12.67 -4.33
C PRO A 264 -12.63 -12.90 -3.69
N LYS A 265 -12.83 -14.04 -3.03
CA LYS A 265 -14.10 -14.36 -2.36
C LYS A 265 -13.92 -15.13 -1.07
N PHE A 266 -14.93 -15.10 -0.21
CA PHE A 266 -15.02 -16.01 0.92
C PHE A 266 -15.27 -17.45 0.43
N VAL A 267 -14.40 -18.38 0.82
CA VAL A 267 -14.51 -19.80 0.49
C VAL A 267 -14.93 -20.57 1.73
N ALA A 268 -16.20 -20.97 1.79
CA ALA A 268 -16.81 -21.57 2.98
C ALA A 268 -16.06 -22.79 3.50
N ALA A 269 -15.55 -23.65 2.60
CA ALA A 269 -14.78 -24.85 2.97
C ALA A 269 -13.52 -24.55 3.80
N TYR A 270 -12.91 -23.37 3.60
CA TYR A 270 -11.73 -22.92 4.33
C TYR A 270 -12.04 -21.79 5.33
N ARG A 271 -13.30 -21.35 5.40
CA ARG A 271 -13.78 -20.28 6.28
C ARG A 271 -12.97 -18.98 6.19
N ARG A 272 -12.51 -18.63 4.99
CA ARG A 272 -11.65 -17.45 4.76
C ARG A 272 -11.81 -16.86 3.38
N VAL A 273 -11.40 -15.60 3.21
CA VAL A 273 -11.21 -15.01 1.88
C VAL A 273 -9.98 -15.63 1.22
N MET A 274 -10.11 -15.93 -0.07
CA MET A 274 -9.06 -16.49 -0.91
C MET A 274 -9.09 -15.83 -2.28
N SER A 275 -7.91 -15.55 -2.83
CA SER A 275 -7.73 -15.31 -4.26
C SER A 275 -7.58 -16.63 -5.01
N ILE A 276 -7.48 -16.57 -6.34
CA ILE A 276 -7.32 -17.78 -7.17
C ILE A 276 -5.99 -18.47 -6.84
N GLU A 277 -4.95 -17.68 -6.62
CA GLU A 277 -3.60 -18.10 -6.23
C GLU A 277 -3.65 -18.95 -4.95
N ASP A 278 -4.37 -18.46 -3.93
CA ASP A 278 -4.57 -19.16 -2.65
C ASP A 278 -5.37 -20.46 -2.85
N PHE A 279 -6.43 -20.40 -3.68
CA PHE A 279 -7.31 -21.55 -3.92
C PHE A 279 -6.59 -22.65 -4.69
N LEU A 280 -5.76 -22.32 -5.69
CA LEU A 280 -4.94 -23.29 -6.42
C LEU A 280 -3.93 -23.99 -5.50
N ALA A 281 -3.37 -23.29 -4.50
CA ALA A 281 -2.40 -23.84 -3.56
C ALA A 281 -2.97 -24.93 -2.63
N VAL A 282 -4.31 -25.03 -2.51
CA VAL A 282 -4.99 -26.12 -1.80
C VAL A 282 -5.67 -27.09 -2.76
N HIS A 283 -6.38 -26.57 -3.75
CA HIS A 283 -7.23 -27.35 -4.63
C HIS A 283 -6.45 -28.29 -5.54
N ALA A 284 -5.34 -27.83 -6.14
CA ALA A 284 -4.55 -28.68 -7.03
C ALA A 284 -3.91 -29.86 -6.27
N PRO A 285 -3.24 -29.67 -5.12
CA PRO A 285 -2.78 -30.80 -4.31
C PRO A 285 -3.90 -31.78 -3.90
N GLU A 286 -5.06 -31.27 -3.49
CA GLU A 286 -6.16 -32.11 -3.02
C GLU A 286 -6.85 -32.92 -4.13
N LYS A 287 -6.91 -32.40 -5.36
CA LYS A 287 -7.68 -33.02 -6.45
C LYS A 287 -6.84 -33.74 -7.48
N THR A 288 -5.63 -33.25 -7.76
CA THR A 288 -4.73 -33.84 -8.74
C THR A 288 -3.46 -34.40 -8.10
N GLY A 289 -3.08 -33.91 -6.92
CA GLY A 289 -1.80 -34.23 -6.28
C GLY A 289 -0.65 -33.34 -6.76
N THR A 290 -0.92 -32.42 -7.69
CA THR A 290 0.08 -31.47 -8.21
C THR A 290 0.26 -30.32 -7.24
N GLN A 291 1.50 -30.10 -6.79
CA GLN A 291 1.82 -28.96 -5.93
C GLN A 291 1.81 -27.65 -6.73
N MET A 292 1.08 -26.65 -6.23
CA MET A 292 1.08 -25.28 -6.78
C MET A 292 1.21 -24.26 -5.65
N PRO A 293 2.36 -24.18 -4.95
CA PRO A 293 2.54 -23.22 -3.86
C PRO A 293 2.22 -21.79 -4.30
N ALA A 294 1.62 -20.99 -3.42
CA ALA A 294 1.31 -19.60 -3.75
C ALA A 294 2.59 -18.86 -4.18
N GLN A 295 2.47 -18.07 -5.26
CA GLN A 295 3.56 -17.36 -5.95
C GLN A 295 4.67 -18.21 -6.58
N SER A 296 4.52 -19.54 -6.64
CA SER A 296 5.35 -20.34 -7.56
C SER A 296 5.03 -19.99 -9.02
N THR A 297 6.01 -20.16 -9.91
CA THR A 297 5.82 -19.92 -11.35
C THR A 297 4.61 -20.69 -11.91
N THR A 298 4.45 -21.96 -11.51
CA THR A 298 3.32 -22.80 -11.94
C THR A 298 1.97 -22.27 -11.45
N ASN A 299 1.88 -21.83 -10.19
CA ASN A 299 0.65 -21.25 -9.63
C ASN A 299 0.28 -19.94 -10.34
N LEU A 300 1.25 -19.04 -10.55
CA LEU A 300 1.01 -17.76 -11.21
C LEU A 300 0.62 -17.95 -12.68
N ALA A 301 1.28 -18.86 -13.40
CA ALA A 301 0.95 -19.18 -14.79
C ALA A 301 -0.46 -19.77 -14.92
N MET A 302 -0.82 -20.73 -14.06
CA MET A 302 -2.17 -21.30 -14.01
C MET A 302 -3.22 -20.25 -13.63
N THR A 303 -2.91 -19.36 -12.69
CA THR A 303 -3.78 -18.24 -12.31
C THR A 303 -4.06 -17.32 -13.49
N MET A 304 -3.03 -16.95 -14.26
CA MET A 304 -3.22 -16.11 -15.45
C MET A 304 -4.11 -16.82 -16.47
N LEU A 305 -3.87 -18.11 -16.76
CA LEU A 305 -4.70 -18.90 -17.66
C LEU A 305 -6.18 -18.91 -17.24
N VAL A 306 -6.46 -19.12 -15.95
CA VAL A 306 -7.83 -19.09 -15.40
C VAL A 306 -8.45 -17.69 -15.51
N LYS A 307 -7.70 -16.63 -15.18
CA LYS A 307 -8.20 -15.24 -15.23
C LYS A 307 -8.42 -14.74 -16.66
N MET A 308 -7.61 -15.17 -17.62
CA MET A 308 -7.73 -14.82 -19.05
C MET A 308 -9.08 -15.23 -19.65
N ALA A 309 -9.67 -16.34 -19.19
CA ALA A 309 -11.01 -16.78 -19.61
C ALA A 309 -12.12 -15.77 -19.25
N SER A 310 -11.83 -14.77 -18.41
CA SER A 310 -12.76 -13.71 -18.01
C SER A 310 -12.36 -12.31 -18.50
N ASN A 311 -11.36 -12.17 -19.36
CA ASN A 311 -10.98 -10.87 -19.92
C ASN A 311 -12.16 -10.19 -20.64
N GLY A 312 -12.27 -8.87 -20.50
CA GLY A 312 -13.38 -8.07 -21.01
C GLY A 312 -14.66 -8.13 -20.16
N MET A 313 -14.82 -9.14 -19.29
CA MET A 313 -15.96 -9.22 -18.39
C MET A 313 -15.81 -8.26 -17.20
N PRO A 314 -16.90 -7.65 -16.70
CA PRO A 314 -16.82 -6.74 -15.57
C PRO A 314 -16.50 -7.49 -14.27
N VAL A 315 -15.61 -6.92 -13.45
CA VAL A 315 -15.34 -7.40 -12.08
C VAL A 315 -16.60 -7.26 -11.21
N ARG A 316 -16.84 -8.27 -10.37
CA ARG A 316 -17.99 -8.36 -9.46
C ARG A 316 -17.54 -8.92 -8.12
N ILE A 317 -17.89 -8.26 -7.03
CA ILE A 317 -17.69 -8.82 -5.68
C ILE A 317 -19.04 -9.15 -5.08
N ASP A 318 -19.14 -10.30 -4.42
CA ASP A 318 -20.35 -10.69 -3.70
C ASP A 318 -20.27 -10.21 -2.25
N THR A 319 -21.06 -9.19 -1.91
CA THR A 319 -21.12 -8.61 -0.56
C THR A 319 -22.35 -9.06 0.23
N SER A 320 -23.08 -10.06 -0.26
CA SER A 320 -24.33 -10.52 0.34
C SER A 320 -24.15 -11.23 1.69
N SER A 321 -23.01 -11.90 1.92
CA SER A 321 -22.72 -12.60 3.17
C SER A 321 -22.15 -11.68 4.24
N GLN A 322 -22.40 -12.03 5.51
CA GLN A 322 -21.84 -11.31 6.66
C GLN A 322 -20.31 -11.45 6.69
N GLU A 323 -19.79 -12.62 6.32
CA GLU A 323 -18.38 -12.94 6.29
C GLU A 323 -17.62 -12.06 5.28
N THR A 324 -18.18 -11.87 4.08
CA THR A 324 -17.56 -11.00 3.08
C THR A 324 -17.59 -9.53 3.52
N ARG A 325 -18.68 -9.07 4.15
CA ARG A 325 -18.73 -7.70 4.70
C ARG A 325 -17.72 -7.48 5.82
N ALA A 326 -17.55 -8.46 6.72
CA ALA A 326 -16.56 -8.39 7.79
C ALA A 326 -15.13 -8.37 7.22
N ALA A 327 -14.85 -9.21 6.22
CA ALA A 327 -13.57 -9.20 5.51
C ALA A 327 -13.29 -7.87 4.81
N LEU A 328 -14.29 -7.27 4.15
CA LEU A 328 -14.16 -5.94 3.54
C LEU A 328 -13.84 -4.85 4.58
N ALA A 329 -14.47 -4.89 5.75
CA ALA A 329 -14.19 -3.94 6.83
C ALA A 329 -12.74 -4.08 7.33
N ARG A 330 -12.25 -5.31 7.51
CA ARG A 330 -10.85 -5.58 7.88
C ARG A 330 -9.87 -5.14 6.80
N GLY A 331 -10.12 -5.46 5.53
CA GLY A 331 -9.32 -5.03 4.39
C GLY A 331 -9.25 -3.51 4.26
N LYS A 332 -10.39 -2.82 4.43
CA LYS A 332 -10.45 -1.35 4.50
C LYS A 332 -9.59 -0.81 5.63
N ALA A 333 -9.72 -1.37 6.84
CA ALA A 333 -8.90 -0.94 7.97
C ALA A 333 -7.40 -1.11 7.69
N SER A 334 -6.99 -2.23 7.07
CA SER A 334 -5.60 -2.43 6.61
C SER A 334 -5.15 -1.36 5.61
N PHE A 335 -5.99 -0.96 4.65
CA PHE A 335 -5.65 0.08 3.67
C PHE A 335 -5.34 1.46 4.30
N TYR A 336 -5.98 1.78 5.43
CA TYR A 336 -5.78 3.02 6.19
C TYR A 336 -4.85 2.87 7.41
N ARG A 337 -4.36 1.67 7.71
CA ARG A 337 -3.51 1.40 8.88
C ARG A 337 -2.08 1.84 8.61
N ARG A 338 -1.54 2.70 9.48
CA ARG A 338 -0.13 3.10 9.46
C ARG A 338 0.77 2.05 10.10
N VAL A 339 1.84 1.70 9.39
CA VAL A 339 2.75 0.60 9.71
C VAL A 339 4.19 0.91 9.33
N GLY A 340 5.11 0.04 9.76
CA GLY A 340 6.54 0.12 9.43
C GLY A 340 7.28 1.26 10.13
N GLU A 341 8.60 1.28 9.93
CA GLU A 341 9.52 2.32 10.39
C GLU A 341 9.06 3.74 10.02
N ARG A 342 8.40 3.88 8.86
CA ARG A 342 7.96 5.20 8.34
C ARG A 342 6.55 5.62 8.75
N ASN A 343 5.81 4.78 9.49
CA ASN A 343 4.44 5.04 9.94
C ASN A 343 3.49 5.53 8.83
N HIS A 344 3.45 4.80 7.72
CA HIS A 344 2.62 5.11 6.54
C HIS A 344 1.54 4.05 6.32
N ALA A 345 0.43 4.47 5.72
CA ALA A 345 -0.63 3.60 5.20
C ALA A 345 -0.61 3.56 3.67
N CYS A 346 -1.24 2.53 3.08
CA CYS A 346 -1.48 2.47 1.63
C CYS A 346 -2.16 3.75 1.12
N ALA A 347 -3.15 4.23 1.87
CA ALA A 347 -3.92 5.43 1.57
C ALA A 347 -3.07 6.71 1.50
N ASP A 348 -1.96 6.81 2.25
CA ASP A 348 -1.11 8.01 2.27
C ASP A 348 -0.40 8.25 0.93
N CYS A 349 -0.27 7.21 0.10
CA CYS A 349 0.41 7.25 -1.20
C CYS A 349 -0.52 6.99 -2.38
N HIS A 350 -1.55 6.16 -2.22
CA HIS A 350 -2.36 5.62 -3.31
C HIS A 350 -3.77 6.18 -3.41
N THR A 351 -4.07 7.29 -2.70
CA THR A 351 -5.33 8.03 -2.85
C THR A 351 -5.12 9.41 -3.49
N PRO A 352 -6.07 9.90 -4.30
CA PRO A 352 -5.98 11.20 -4.98
C PRO A 352 -5.76 12.38 -4.04
N GLU A 353 -6.36 12.34 -2.85
CA GLU A 353 -6.28 13.41 -1.84
C GLU A 353 -4.89 13.48 -1.18
N LYS A 354 -4.04 12.47 -1.42
CA LYS A 354 -2.70 12.34 -0.83
C LYS A 354 -1.62 12.33 -1.92
N GLY A 355 -1.05 11.16 -2.21
CA GLY A 355 0.11 10.99 -3.09
C GLY A 355 -0.23 10.54 -4.51
N ALA A 356 -1.43 10.03 -4.78
CA ALA A 356 -1.70 9.42 -6.09
C ALA A 356 -1.60 10.44 -7.22
N GLY A 357 -1.04 10.00 -8.36
CA GLY A 357 -0.83 10.86 -9.52
C GLY A 357 0.33 11.86 -9.39
N LYS A 358 1.03 11.87 -8.24
CA LYS A 358 2.23 12.69 -7.97
C LYS A 358 3.49 11.83 -8.01
N PHE A 359 4.65 12.48 -8.11
CA PHE A 359 5.94 11.80 -8.09
C PHE A 359 6.49 11.68 -6.67
N LEU A 360 6.87 10.47 -6.26
CA LEU A 360 7.71 10.19 -5.11
C LEU A 360 9.15 10.00 -5.62
N GLY A 361 9.94 11.08 -5.62
CA GLY A 361 11.20 11.17 -6.35
C GLY A 361 10.99 10.89 -7.84
N GLY A 362 11.60 9.83 -8.36
CA GLY A 362 11.44 9.43 -9.77
C GLY A 362 10.16 8.64 -10.06
N ARG A 363 9.45 8.16 -9.02
CA ARG A 363 8.36 7.19 -9.18
C ARG A 363 7.00 7.86 -9.17
N LEU A 364 6.25 7.73 -10.26
CA LEU A 364 4.84 8.12 -10.29
C LEU A 364 4.01 7.16 -9.41
N LEU A 365 3.26 7.71 -8.45
CA LEU A 365 2.39 6.93 -7.58
C LEU A 365 1.07 6.62 -8.30
N GLY A 366 0.73 5.34 -8.39
CA GLY A 366 -0.55 4.89 -8.95
C GLY A 366 -1.73 5.23 -8.04
N ASP A 367 -2.88 5.50 -8.63
CA ASP A 367 -4.14 5.70 -7.92
C ASP A 367 -4.87 4.37 -7.75
N ALA A 368 -5.03 3.91 -6.50
CA ALA A 368 -5.76 2.67 -6.23
C ALA A 368 -7.25 2.80 -6.54
N THR A 369 -7.82 4.00 -6.44
CA THR A 369 -9.26 4.26 -6.66
C THR A 369 -9.63 4.22 -8.14
N ALA A 370 -8.65 4.47 -9.02
CA ALA A 370 -8.78 4.27 -10.46
C ALA A 370 -8.83 2.78 -10.86
N GLY A 371 -8.56 1.85 -9.93
CA GLY A 371 -8.56 0.42 -10.16
C GLY A 371 -7.14 -0.17 -10.23
N LEU A 372 -6.97 -1.38 -9.69
CA LEU A 372 -5.65 -1.96 -9.48
C LEU A 372 -5.62 -3.47 -9.74
N THR A 373 -6.53 -4.21 -9.10
CA THR A 373 -6.51 -5.69 -9.03
C THR A 373 -6.93 -6.36 -10.32
N LYS A 374 -7.77 -5.70 -11.15
CA LYS A 374 -8.31 -6.26 -12.41
C LYS A 374 -7.28 -6.64 -13.48
N HIS A 375 -6.03 -6.27 -13.26
CA HIS A 375 -4.89 -6.55 -14.14
C HIS A 375 -3.87 -7.52 -13.55
N PHE A 376 -4.10 -8.07 -12.34
CA PHE A 376 -3.18 -9.00 -11.70
C PHE A 376 -3.57 -10.49 -11.93
N PRO A 377 -2.60 -11.40 -12.10
CA PRO A 377 -1.15 -11.18 -12.12
C PRO A 377 -0.67 -10.36 -13.33
N LEU A 378 0.47 -9.68 -13.18
CA LEU A 378 1.04 -8.82 -14.21
C LEU A 378 2.52 -9.09 -14.43
N TRP A 379 3.00 -8.79 -15.64
CA TRP A 379 4.42 -8.73 -15.96
C TRP A 379 5.05 -7.46 -15.38
N ARG A 380 6.17 -7.64 -14.69
CA ARG A 380 6.88 -6.59 -13.97
C ARG A 380 8.23 -6.34 -14.67
N THR A 381 8.31 -5.27 -15.48
CA THR A 381 9.35 -5.17 -16.53
C THR A 381 10.77 -5.08 -16.00
N ASP A 382 11.09 -4.25 -15.00
CA ASP A 382 12.46 -4.20 -14.44
C ASP A 382 12.88 -5.42 -13.57
N ARG A 383 12.00 -6.39 -13.33
CA ARG A 383 12.32 -7.67 -12.66
C ARG A 383 12.23 -8.86 -13.60
N THR A 384 11.70 -8.67 -14.80
CA THR A 384 11.49 -9.72 -15.80
C THR A 384 10.78 -10.96 -15.22
N GLU A 385 9.71 -10.74 -14.45
CA GLU A 385 8.93 -11.80 -13.82
C GLU A 385 7.45 -11.42 -13.64
N VAL A 386 6.60 -12.41 -13.36
CA VAL A 386 5.18 -12.21 -13.07
C VAL A 386 4.97 -11.94 -11.58
N TRP A 387 4.19 -10.92 -11.26
CA TRP A 387 3.79 -10.57 -9.90
C TRP A 387 2.28 -10.70 -9.75
N ASP A 388 1.83 -11.38 -8.70
CA ASP A 388 0.47 -11.28 -8.20
C ASP A 388 0.30 -10.04 -7.30
N MET A 389 -0.94 -9.80 -6.87
CA MET A 389 -1.24 -8.69 -5.98
C MET A 389 -0.51 -8.83 -4.63
N ARG A 390 -0.29 -10.06 -4.15
CA ARG A 390 0.41 -10.35 -2.89
C ARG A 390 1.87 -9.94 -2.94
N LYS A 391 2.59 -10.27 -4.01
CA LYS A 391 4.00 -9.90 -4.20
C LYS A 391 4.12 -8.39 -4.33
N ARG A 392 3.14 -7.74 -4.97
CA ARG A 392 3.06 -6.28 -4.99
C ARG A 392 2.90 -5.69 -3.60
N MET A 393 1.99 -6.22 -2.77
CA MET A 393 1.81 -5.79 -1.38
C MET A 393 3.12 -5.98 -0.59
N GLN A 394 3.70 -7.17 -0.64
CA GLN A 394 4.98 -7.50 -0.01
C GLN A 394 6.11 -6.53 -0.42
N TRP A 395 6.22 -6.19 -1.70
CA TRP A 395 7.20 -5.22 -2.19
C TRP A 395 6.95 -3.82 -1.61
N CYS A 396 5.68 -3.39 -1.50
CA CYS A 396 5.32 -2.10 -0.89
C CYS A 396 5.79 -1.99 0.57
N MET A 397 5.97 -3.10 1.29
CA MET A 397 6.42 -3.10 2.68
C MET A 397 7.90 -2.75 2.83
N THR A 398 8.70 -3.04 1.79
CA THR A 398 10.15 -2.81 1.83
C THR A 398 10.53 -1.33 1.99
N PRO A 399 10.01 -0.36 1.20
CA PRO A 399 10.31 1.05 1.43
C PRO A 399 9.66 1.60 2.71
N LEU A 400 8.68 0.92 3.30
CA LEU A 400 8.07 1.35 4.57
C LEU A 400 8.88 0.93 5.79
N GLY A 401 9.91 0.08 5.61
CA GLY A 401 10.65 -0.52 6.71
C GLY A 401 9.74 -1.43 7.55
N MET A 402 9.04 -2.35 6.89
CA MET A 402 8.10 -3.28 7.53
C MET A 402 8.40 -4.72 7.10
N ASN A 403 8.24 -5.66 8.03
CA ASN A 403 8.29 -7.08 7.72
C ASN A 403 7.04 -7.52 6.95
N MET A 404 7.25 -8.37 5.94
CA MET A 404 6.18 -8.95 5.13
C MET A 404 5.44 -10.04 5.91
N LEU A 405 4.18 -10.24 5.55
CA LEU A 405 3.44 -11.45 5.92
C LEU A 405 3.61 -12.51 4.84
N ALA A 406 3.17 -13.73 5.14
CA ALA A 406 3.04 -14.77 4.13
C ALA A 406 2.15 -14.30 2.96
N ALA A 407 2.46 -14.69 1.73
CA ALA A 407 1.70 -14.26 0.55
C ALA A 407 0.22 -14.67 0.65
N ASP A 408 -0.06 -15.82 1.23
CA ASP A 408 -1.40 -16.36 1.48
C ASP A 408 -1.95 -16.01 2.88
N ALA A 409 -1.41 -14.96 3.52
CA ALA A 409 -1.95 -14.42 4.76
C ALA A 409 -3.35 -13.83 4.54
N ILE A 410 -4.22 -13.98 5.53
CA ILE A 410 -5.61 -13.51 5.45
C ILE A 410 -5.70 -11.99 5.32
N GLU A 411 -4.77 -11.27 5.95
CA GLU A 411 -4.65 -9.83 5.91
C GLU A 411 -4.49 -9.31 4.49
N TYR A 412 -3.68 -10.01 3.69
CA TYR A 412 -3.50 -9.65 2.30
C TYR A 412 -4.73 -10.01 1.46
N ALA A 413 -5.35 -11.18 1.68
CA ALA A 413 -6.57 -11.58 0.98
C ALA A 413 -7.73 -10.62 1.17
N GLU A 414 -7.92 -10.15 2.39
CA GLU A 414 -8.96 -9.19 2.71
C GLU A 414 -8.61 -7.78 2.20
N LEU A 415 -7.33 -7.39 2.23
CA LEU A 415 -6.88 -6.15 1.60
C LEU A 415 -7.08 -6.16 0.08
N GLU A 416 -6.81 -7.28 -0.61
CA GLU A 416 -7.08 -7.38 -2.05
C GLU A 416 -8.58 -7.33 -2.33
N LEU A 417 -9.40 -8.04 -1.53
CA LEU A 417 -10.85 -7.95 -1.64
C LEU A 417 -11.33 -6.49 -1.54
N TYR A 418 -10.79 -5.72 -0.59
CA TYR A 418 -11.09 -4.29 -0.49
C TYR A 418 -10.60 -3.50 -1.71
N LEU A 419 -9.37 -3.73 -2.19
CA LEU A 419 -8.86 -3.05 -3.39
C LEU A 419 -9.68 -3.38 -4.66
N THR A 420 -10.20 -4.61 -4.76
CA THR A 420 -11.08 -5.04 -5.86
C THR A 420 -12.41 -4.28 -5.87
N THR A 421 -12.84 -3.66 -4.76
CA THR A 421 -14.03 -2.80 -4.75
C THR A 421 -13.88 -1.61 -5.72
N PHE A 422 -12.66 -1.10 -5.91
CA PHE A 422 -12.37 -0.01 -6.86
C PHE A 422 -12.40 -0.48 -8.32
N ASP A 423 -12.42 -1.80 -8.55
CA ASP A 423 -12.46 -2.40 -9.88
C ASP A 423 -13.87 -2.86 -10.30
N VAL A 424 -14.85 -2.86 -9.39
CA VAL A 424 -16.22 -3.33 -9.67
C VAL A 424 -16.81 -2.62 -10.89
N GLY A 425 -17.37 -3.41 -11.81
CA GLY A 425 -17.95 -2.94 -13.07
C GLY A 425 -16.92 -2.68 -14.18
N LYS A 426 -15.62 -2.59 -13.87
CA LYS A 426 -14.56 -2.40 -14.88
C LYS A 426 -14.20 -3.75 -15.53
N PRO A 427 -13.84 -3.76 -16.82
CA PRO A 427 -13.46 -4.99 -17.50
C PRO A 427 -12.12 -5.51 -16.96
N MET A 428 -12.07 -6.81 -16.71
CA MET A 428 -10.83 -7.55 -16.45
C MET A 428 -9.90 -7.49 -17.66
N SER A 429 -8.60 -7.41 -17.41
CA SER A 429 -7.58 -7.52 -18.46
C SER A 429 -6.27 -8.03 -17.86
N VAL A 430 -6.10 -9.35 -17.91
CA VAL A 430 -4.99 -10.13 -17.34
C VAL A 430 -4.33 -10.97 -18.45
N PRO A 431 -3.00 -11.13 -18.46
CA PRO A 431 -2.04 -10.51 -17.56
C PRO A 431 -1.87 -9.01 -17.83
N GLY A 432 -1.70 -8.23 -16.77
CA GLY A 432 -1.28 -6.84 -16.89
C GLY A 432 0.19 -6.73 -17.26
N ILE A 433 0.66 -5.50 -17.50
CA ILE A 433 2.09 -5.16 -17.62
C ILE A 433 2.35 -3.83 -16.93
N ARG A 434 3.34 -3.77 -16.04
CA ARG A 434 3.76 -2.55 -15.33
C ARG A 434 5.26 -2.55 -15.10
N HIS A 435 5.80 -1.36 -14.83
CA HIS A 435 7.24 -1.19 -14.60
C HIS A 435 7.73 -1.88 -13.34
#